data_AF-A0A9W8UT71-F1
#
_entry.id   AF-A0A9W8UT71-F1
#
_cell.length_a   1.000
_cell.length_b   1.000
_cell.length_c   1.000
_cell.angle_alpha   90.00
_cell.angle_beta   90.00
_cell.angle_gamma   90.00
#
_symmetry.space_group_name_H-M   'P 1'
#
loop_
_entity.id
_entity.type
_entity.pdbx_description
1 polymer ?
#
loop_
_entity_poly.entity_id
_entity_poly.type
_entity_poly.pdbx_seq_one_letter_code
_entity_poly.pdbx_strand_id
1 'polypeptide(L)'
;MNEPSASLGLELGRIRDHDGERPAGSGLLNNESPEQGNSDSEPPTSQGLPPELPSLFAEVIFVLTCSGGQLVSAILIGHVAVTQSIFASSLGLPPSEVPWLLGSSMLPCGLSVVISGSLADLLAPKPLLVGGFLWETVWQAIAAASVSLRLKALFFFSRAMQGLAAGVLVSASMSVLGRVYKPGIRKTRVFSLMAAFSPFGYWLGCLQAGALSAHLPWIFGSTAILLSFLSLSAYLTIPALAPAKDSSDSEAPSIRQFDYVGAGLASIGTTLIIFGLTQGTPADWSPYTYSAIIVGFFMLVAFYFVENWVARPLIPNLLWKTPGFGPLLISYFLGLGAYSEYFSSIGIIRL
;
A
#
# COMPACT_ATOMS: atom_id res chain seq x y z
N MET A 1 37.23 -10.78 40.91
CA MET A 1 38.51 -11.46 40.72
C MET A 1 38.22 -12.89 40.30
N ASN A 2 38.63 -13.46 39.17
CA ASN A 2 39.17 -13.03 37.88
C ASN A 2 38.98 -14.25 36.93
N GLU A 3 38.56 -13.99 35.70
CA GLU A 3 38.88 -14.65 34.41
C GLU A 3 39.77 -15.92 34.36
N PRO A 4 39.56 -16.78 33.34
CA PRO A 4 40.39 -16.64 32.13
C PRO A 4 39.65 -16.84 30.79
N SER A 5 39.66 -15.80 29.93
CA SER A 5 39.23 -15.83 28.51
C SER A 5 40.38 -15.53 27.51
N ALA A 6 41.64 -15.83 27.87
CA ALA A 6 42.81 -15.41 27.10
C ALA A 6 43.34 -16.40 26.03
N SER A 7 42.81 -17.63 25.93
CA SER A 7 43.38 -18.65 25.02
C SER A 7 42.76 -18.65 23.62
N LEU A 8 41.55 -18.10 23.41
CA LEU A 8 40.88 -18.12 22.10
C LEU A 8 41.34 -16.99 21.15
N GLY A 9 41.90 -15.91 21.70
CA GLY A 9 42.40 -14.77 20.92
C GLY A 9 43.77 -14.99 20.26
N LEU A 10 44.55 -15.96 20.73
CA LEU A 10 45.90 -16.24 20.23
C LEU A 10 45.91 -17.15 18.99
N GLU A 11 44.87 -17.97 18.78
CA GLU A 11 44.75 -18.80 17.57
C GLU A 11 44.22 -18.04 16.36
N LEU A 12 43.33 -17.06 16.57
CA LEU A 12 42.78 -16.24 15.48
C LEU A 12 43.76 -15.19 14.94
N GLY A 13 44.83 -14.86 15.67
CA GLY A 13 45.91 -14.00 15.19
C GLY A 13 46.88 -14.69 14.22
N ARG A 14 47.08 -16.00 14.36
CA ARG A 14 48.10 -16.76 13.59
C ARG A 14 47.67 -17.08 12.15
N ILE A 15 46.37 -17.01 11.84
CA ILE A 15 45.85 -17.28 10.49
C ILE A 15 45.90 -16.02 9.59
N ARG A 16 46.18 -14.83 10.15
CA ARG A 16 46.20 -13.58 9.38
C ARG A 16 47.57 -13.16 8.84
N ASP A 17 48.66 -13.85 9.20
CA ASP A 17 50.03 -13.46 8.84
C ASP A 17 50.66 -14.31 7.71
N HIS A 18 49.89 -15.17 7.03
CA HIS A 18 50.43 -16.03 5.97
C HIS A 18 50.13 -15.53 4.54
N ASP A 19 50.28 -14.23 4.31
CA ASP A 19 50.51 -13.69 2.96
C ASP A 19 51.73 -12.78 2.99
N GLY A 20 52.88 -13.33 2.59
CA GLY A 20 54.07 -12.49 2.47
C GLY A 20 55.40 -13.20 2.26
N GLU A 21 55.56 -14.09 1.29
CA GLU A 21 56.89 -14.36 0.72
C GLU A 21 56.84 -14.63 -0.80
N ARG A 22 57.40 -13.69 -1.57
CA ARG A 22 57.87 -13.91 -2.95
C ARG A 22 59.23 -14.60 -2.91
N PRO A 23 59.55 -15.47 -3.88
CA PRO A 23 60.93 -15.61 -4.34
C PRO A 23 61.07 -15.19 -5.81
N ALA A 24 62.16 -14.48 -6.10
CA ALA A 24 62.59 -14.12 -7.44
C ALA A 24 63.37 -15.27 -8.10
N GLY A 25 63.16 -15.53 -9.40
CA GLY A 25 63.97 -16.46 -10.20
C GLY A 25 63.42 -16.75 -11.60
N SER A 26 63.97 -16.03 -12.58
CA SER A 26 63.90 -16.10 -14.06
C SER A 26 63.36 -17.33 -14.82
N GLY A 27 62.65 -17.08 -15.93
CA GLY A 27 62.90 -17.78 -17.22
C GLY A 27 61.70 -18.29 -18.05
N LEU A 28 61.22 -17.46 -18.99
CA LEU A 28 60.75 -17.77 -20.37
C LEU A 28 59.55 -18.73 -20.67
N LEU A 29 58.53 -18.09 -21.30
CA LEU A 29 57.68 -18.49 -22.44
C LEU A 29 56.39 -19.34 -22.26
N ASN A 30 55.35 -18.81 -22.93
CA ASN A 30 54.15 -19.43 -23.53
C ASN A 30 52.83 -19.47 -22.74
N ASN A 31 51.94 -18.54 -23.14
CA ASN A 31 50.60 -18.76 -23.71
C ASN A 31 49.78 -19.97 -23.19
N GLU A 32 48.71 -19.69 -22.43
CA GLU A 32 47.33 -20.22 -22.62
C GLU A 32 46.44 -19.75 -21.45
N SER A 33 45.26 -19.21 -21.76
CA SER A 33 44.22 -18.84 -20.78
C SER A 33 43.66 -20.08 -20.08
N PRO A 34 43.09 -19.92 -18.88
CA PRO A 34 41.66 -20.14 -18.81
C PRO A 34 40.92 -19.12 -17.94
N GLU A 35 39.66 -18.92 -18.30
CA GLU A 35 38.61 -18.18 -17.60
C GLU A 35 38.69 -18.32 -16.07
N GLN A 36 38.89 -17.21 -15.37
CA GLN A 36 38.54 -17.09 -13.96
C GLN A 36 37.49 -16.01 -13.83
N GLY A 37 36.28 -16.46 -13.45
CA GLY A 37 35.13 -15.63 -13.18
C GLY A 37 35.48 -14.54 -12.18
N ASN A 38 35.49 -13.31 -12.67
CA ASN A 38 35.57 -12.14 -11.83
C ASN A 38 34.19 -11.96 -11.17
N SER A 39 33.99 -12.63 -10.03
CA SER A 39 33.00 -12.17 -9.06
C SER A 39 33.55 -10.90 -8.42
N ASP A 40 33.57 -9.82 -9.19
CA ASP A 40 33.60 -8.47 -8.64
C ASP A 40 32.30 -8.33 -7.84
N SER A 41 32.35 -8.69 -6.56
CA SER A 41 31.42 -8.17 -5.58
C SER A 41 31.61 -6.67 -5.59
N GLU A 42 30.79 -5.96 -6.37
CA GLU A 42 30.70 -4.50 -6.32
C GLU A 42 30.67 -4.09 -4.84
N PRO A 43 31.54 -3.17 -4.40
CA PRO A 43 31.48 -2.67 -3.03
C PRO A 43 30.06 -2.15 -2.79
N PRO A 44 29.49 -2.32 -1.58
CA PRO A 44 28.13 -1.86 -1.30
C PRO A 44 28.05 -0.38 -1.66
N THR A 45 27.36 -0.08 -2.76
CA THR A 45 27.31 1.26 -3.33
C THR A 45 26.82 2.17 -2.21
N SER A 46 27.66 3.12 -1.77
CA SER A 46 27.27 4.12 -0.78
C SER A 46 25.96 4.74 -1.26
N GLN A 47 24.85 4.42 -0.60
CA GLN A 47 23.53 4.90 -0.98
C GLN A 47 23.41 6.35 -0.54
N GLY A 48 24.04 7.26 -1.29
CA GLY A 48 23.91 8.70 -1.14
C GLY A 48 22.46 9.17 -1.31
N LEU A 49 22.19 10.42 -0.91
CA LEU A 49 20.88 11.07 -1.07
C LEU A 49 20.37 10.88 -2.51
N PRO A 50 19.08 10.53 -2.73
CA PRO A 50 18.54 10.47 -4.08
C PRO A 50 18.80 11.79 -4.82
N PRO A 51 19.26 11.78 -6.07
CA PRO A 51 19.61 13.01 -6.81
C PRO A 51 18.41 13.95 -7.02
N GLU A 52 17.20 13.40 -6.90
CA GLU A 52 15.93 14.12 -7.02
C GLU A 52 15.56 14.95 -5.77
N LEU A 53 16.29 14.79 -4.65
CA LEU A 53 15.98 15.45 -3.38
C LEU A 53 17.13 16.38 -2.95
N PRO A 54 16.84 17.64 -2.60
CA PRO A 54 17.89 18.63 -2.30
C PRO A 54 18.52 18.47 -0.91
N SER A 55 17.86 17.80 0.04
CA SER A 55 18.36 17.60 1.41
C SER A 55 17.75 16.39 2.12
N LEU A 56 18.40 15.90 3.19
CA LEU A 56 17.86 14.85 4.07
C LEU A 56 16.52 15.26 4.71
N PHE A 57 16.33 16.56 4.99
CA PHE A 57 15.07 17.07 5.52
C PHE A 57 13.94 16.96 4.50
N ALA A 58 14.21 17.31 3.24
CA ALA A 58 13.24 17.15 2.15
C ALA A 58 12.89 15.67 1.92
N GLU A 59 13.85 14.77 2.06
CA GLU A 59 13.62 13.32 2.00
C GLU A 59 12.70 12.82 3.13
N VAL A 60 12.97 13.25 4.36
CA VAL A 60 12.13 12.86 5.51
C VAL A 60 10.69 13.35 5.29
N ILE A 61 10.48 14.62 4.91
CA ILE A 61 9.12 15.14 4.68
C ILE A 61 8.45 14.43 3.50
N PHE A 62 9.19 14.11 2.45
CA PHE A 62 8.67 13.37 1.30
C PHE A 62 8.19 11.97 1.70
N VAL A 63 9.00 11.24 2.47
CA VAL A 63 8.64 9.91 2.97
C VAL A 63 7.46 10.01 3.95
N LEU A 64 7.44 11.01 4.83
CA LEU A 64 6.33 11.25 5.75
C LEU A 64 5.03 11.60 5.01
N THR A 65 5.10 12.37 3.93
CA THR A 65 3.93 12.73 3.11
C THR A 65 3.38 11.48 2.42
N CYS A 66 4.23 10.66 1.80
CA CYS A 66 3.80 9.43 1.15
C CYS A 66 3.21 8.43 2.16
N SER A 67 3.85 8.31 3.33
CA SER A 67 3.37 7.48 4.45
C SER A 67 2.09 8.06 5.08
N GLY A 68 1.88 9.38 4.96
CA GLY A 68 0.71 10.10 5.44
C GLY A 68 -0.58 9.66 4.77
N GLY A 69 -0.56 9.35 3.47
CA GLY A 69 -1.74 8.78 2.79
C GLY A 69 -2.14 7.42 3.37
N GLN A 70 -1.15 6.58 3.70
CA GLN A 70 -1.38 5.29 4.34
C GLN A 70 -1.82 5.42 5.81
N LEU A 71 -1.27 6.40 6.53
CA LEU A 71 -1.70 6.77 7.89
C LEU A 71 -3.18 7.15 7.90
N VAL A 72 -3.59 8.07 7.02
CA VAL A 72 -4.99 8.55 6.97
C VAL A 72 -5.92 7.42 6.58
N SER A 73 -5.55 6.61 5.59
CA SER A 73 -6.32 5.42 5.21
C SER A 73 -6.58 4.51 6.42
N ALA A 74 -5.58 4.29 7.26
CA ALA A 74 -5.73 3.48 8.47
C ALA A 74 -6.55 4.19 9.57
N ILE A 75 -6.43 5.51 9.72
CA ILE A 75 -7.27 6.32 10.62
C ILE A 75 -8.75 6.13 10.26
N LEU A 76 -9.11 6.16 8.98
CA LEU A 76 -10.50 6.00 8.51
C LEU A 76 -11.10 4.64 8.86
N ILE A 77 -10.29 3.58 8.92
CA ILE A 77 -10.71 2.25 9.36
C ILE A 77 -10.89 2.26 10.88
N GLY A 78 -9.91 2.80 11.61
CA GLY A 78 -9.95 2.90 13.07
C GLY A 78 -11.14 3.70 13.59
N HIS A 79 -11.56 4.74 12.86
CA HIS A 79 -12.74 5.53 13.20
C HIS A 79 -13.99 4.68 13.34
N VAL A 80 -14.30 3.94 12.28
CA VAL A 80 -15.52 3.15 12.21
C VAL A 80 -15.41 1.92 13.10
N ALA A 81 -14.23 1.29 13.21
CA ALA A 81 -14.03 0.12 14.05
C ALA A 81 -14.45 0.36 15.51
N VAL A 82 -14.11 1.52 16.09
CA VAL A 82 -14.46 1.85 17.49
C VAL A 82 -15.89 2.37 17.64
N THR A 83 -16.40 3.10 16.66
CA THR A 83 -17.69 3.80 16.76
C THR A 83 -18.81 3.15 15.97
N GLN A 84 -18.63 1.90 15.52
CA GLN A 84 -19.57 1.18 14.66
C GLN A 84 -20.99 1.13 15.25
N SER A 85 -21.11 0.82 16.54
CA SER A 85 -22.41 0.76 17.25
C SER A 85 -23.06 2.14 17.40
N ILE A 86 -22.25 3.18 17.62
CA ILE A 86 -22.70 4.56 17.75
C ILE A 86 -23.17 5.09 16.39
N PHE A 87 -22.47 4.76 15.30
CA PHE A 87 -22.92 5.08 13.95
C PHE A 87 -24.18 4.31 13.57
N ALA A 88 -24.26 3.02 13.89
CA ALA A 88 -25.44 2.21 13.62
C ALA A 88 -26.69 2.77 14.31
N SER A 89 -26.58 3.19 15.57
CA SER A 89 -27.69 3.81 16.31
C SER A 89 -28.00 5.23 15.83
N SER A 90 -26.98 6.07 15.62
CA SER A 90 -27.15 7.48 15.19
C SER A 90 -27.68 7.62 13.76
N LEU A 91 -27.34 6.67 12.88
CA LEU A 91 -27.87 6.57 11.53
C LEU A 91 -29.11 5.67 11.47
N GLY A 92 -29.55 5.05 12.57
CA GLY A 92 -30.71 4.15 12.60
C GLY A 92 -30.62 3.07 11.51
N LEU A 93 -29.46 2.39 11.43
CA LEU A 93 -29.20 1.36 10.43
C LEU A 93 -29.80 0.01 10.88
N PRO A 94 -30.47 -0.72 9.98
CA PRO A 94 -30.82 -2.11 10.24
C PRO A 94 -29.54 -2.96 10.36
N PRO A 95 -29.59 -4.12 11.04
CA PRO A 95 -28.44 -5.03 11.18
C PRO A 95 -27.79 -5.42 9.84
N SER A 96 -28.58 -5.47 8.77
CA SER A 96 -28.12 -5.74 7.40
C SER A 96 -27.24 -4.65 6.78
N GLU A 97 -27.31 -3.42 7.28
CA GLU A 97 -26.53 -2.29 6.78
C GLU A 97 -25.29 -2.00 7.64
N VAL A 98 -25.19 -2.58 8.84
CA VAL A 98 -24.05 -2.35 9.74
C VAL A 98 -22.70 -2.73 9.12
N PRO A 99 -22.55 -3.88 8.42
CA PRO A 99 -21.29 -4.24 7.76
C PRO A 99 -20.84 -3.22 6.71
N TRP A 100 -21.78 -2.47 6.13
CA TRP A 100 -21.49 -1.46 5.12
C TRP A 100 -20.82 -0.21 5.67
N LEU A 101 -20.81 0.01 7.00
CA LEU A 101 -20.09 1.14 7.60
C LEU A 101 -18.58 1.09 7.30
N LEU A 102 -18.00 -0.12 7.34
CA LEU A 102 -16.62 -0.39 6.92
C LEU A 102 -16.56 -0.72 5.43
N GLY A 103 -17.49 -1.57 4.98
CA GLY A 103 -17.55 -2.07 3.61
C GLY A 103 -17.58 -0.97 2.56
N SER A 104 -18.38 0.09 2.75
CA SER A 104 -18.53 1.16 1.77
C SER A 104 -17.25 1.94 1.50
N SER A 105 -16.28 1.95 2.41
CA SER A 105 -14.96 2.55 2.20
C SER A 105 -13.91 1.54 1.73
N MET A 106 -13.95 0.30 2.24
CA MET A 106 -12.93 -0.71 1.93
C MET A 106 -13.08 -1.27 0.51
N LEU A 107 -14.33 -1.43 0.06
CA LEU A 107 -14.67 -1.88 -1.29
C LEU A 107 -14.05 -0.97 -2.36
N PRO A 108 -14.38 0.34 -2.43
CA PRO A 108 -13.79 1.21 -3.44
C PRO A 108 -12.29 1.42 -3.24
N CYS A 109 -11.78 1.30 -2.02
CA CYS A 109 -10.33 1.31 -1.78
C CYS A 109 -9.63 0.19 -2.52
N GLY A 110 -10.07 -1.06 -2.35
CA GLY A 110 -9.50 -2.20 -3.07
C GLY A 110 -9.59 -2.06 -4.59
N LEU A 111 -10.75 -1.62 -5.10
CA LEU A 111 -10.95 -1.36 -6.53
C LEU A 111 -10.00 -0.29 -7.06
N SER A 112 -9.87 0.80 -6.31
CA SER A 112 -9.02 1.92 -6.65
C SER A 112 -7.56 1.50 -6.66
N VAL A 113 -7.08 0.67 -5.72
CA VAL A 113 -5.71 0.16 -5.73
C VAL A 113 -5.37 -0.58 -7.03
N VAL A 114 -6.25 -1.44 -7.52
CA VAL A 114 -6.04 -2.19 -8.77
C VAL A 114 -5.92 -1.24 -9.98
N ILE A 115 -6.82 -0.26 -10.09
CA ILE A 115 -6.87 0.68 -11.22
C ILE A 115 -5.71 1.69 -11.12
N SER A 116 -5.48 2.23 -9.94
CA SER A 116 -4.49 3.26 -9.68
C SER A 116 -3.06 2.73 -9.71
N GLY A 117 -2.83 1.44 -9.49
CA GLY A 117 -1.52 0.82 -9.64
C GLY A 117 -0.94 1.07 -11.03
N SER A 118 -1.68 0.68 -12.07
CA SER A 118 -1.26 0.91 -13.45
C SER A 118 -1.34 2.39 -13.85
N LEU A 119 -2.31 3.14 -13.33
CA LEU A 119 -2.42 4.57 -13.62
C LEU A 119 -1.29 5.40 -13.00
N ALA A 120 -0.80 5.02 -11.82
CA ALA A 120 0.34 5.66 -11.17
C ALA A 120 1.60 5.53 -12.01
N ASP A 121 1.73 4.43 -12.77
CA ASP A 121 2.82 4.20 -13.73
C ASP A 121 2.75 5.14 -14.94
N LEU A 122 1.56 5.47 -15.42
CA LEU A 122 1.33 6.33 -16.58
C LEU A 122 1.37 7.84 -16.27
N LEU A 123 0.95 8.22 -15.06
CA LEU A 123 0.78 9.63 -14.69
C LEU A 123 1.98 10.19 -13.92
N ALA A 124 2.10 11.52 -13.96
CA ALA A 124 3.02 12.22 -13.09
C ALA A 124 2.56 12.06 -11.63
N PRO A 125 3.46 11.73 -10.70
CA PRO A 125 3.08 11.39 -9.33
C PRO A 125 2.62 12.58 -8.50
N LYS A 126 3.14 13.79 -8.77
CA LYS A 126 2.81 15.00 -8.03
C LYS A 126 1.32 15.37 -8.10
N PRO A 127 0.70 15.52 -9.28
CA PRO A 127 -0.74 15.84 -9.37
C PRO A 127 -1.62 14.70 -8.82
N LEU A 128 -1.18 13.44 -8.93
CA LEU A 128 -1.91 12.31 -8.37
C LEU A 128 -1.97 12.35 -6.84
N LEU A 129 -0.83 12.54 -6.18
CA LEU A 129 -0.78 12.60 -4.71
C LEU A 129 -1.51 13.84 -4.17
N VAL A 130 -1.25 15.01 -4.75
CA VAL A 130 -1.92 16.25 -4.31
C VAL A 130 -3.43 16.19 -4.59
N GLY A 131 -3.83 15.73 -5.77
CA GLY A 131 -5.24 15.54 -6.12
C GLY A 131 -5.94 14.53 -5.20
N GLY A 132 -5.27 13.43 -4.86
CA GLY A 132 -5.75 12.43 -3.91
C GLY A 132 -5.99 13.02 -2.51
N PHE A 133 -5.04 13.77 -1.96
CA PHE A 133 -5.20 14.42 -0.65
C PHE A 133 -6.30 15.48 -0.65
N LEU A 134 -6.40 16.30 -1.70
CA LEU A 134 -7.46 17.29 -1.84
C LEU A 134 -8.84 16.62 -1.94
N TRP A 135 -8.95 15.58 -2.76
CA TRP A 135 -10.16 14.78 -2.90
C TRP A 135 -10.58 14.21 -1.55
N GLU A 136 -9.66 13.56 -0.85
CA GLU A 136 -9.93 12.99 0.47
C GLU A 136 -10.36 14.07 1.48
N THR A 137 -9.70 15.22 1.49
CA THR A 137 -10.06 16.37 2.36
C THR A 137 -11.51 16.81 2.15
N VAL A 138 -11.91 16.98 0.88
CA VAL A 138 -13.26 17.42 0.52
C VAL A 138 -14.30 16.39 0.97
N TRP A 139 -14.07 15.11 0.67
CA TRP A 139 -15.02 14.06 1.06
C TRP A 139 -15.04 13.81 2.57
N GLN A 140 -13.95 14.08 3.28
CA GLN A 140 -13.91 14.05 4.73
C GLN A 140 -14.76 15.17 5.34
N ALA A 141 -14.70 16.39 4.78
CA ALA A 141 -15.55 17.50 5.19
C ALA A 141 -17.04 17.23 4.87
N ILE A 142 -17.33 16.66 3.71
CA ILE A 142 -18.70 16.25 3.35
C ILE A 142 -19.21 15.16 4.30
N ALA A 143 -18.40 14.16 4.63
CA ALA A 143 -18.77 13.11 5.58
C ALA A 143 -19.09 13.68 6.97
N ALA A 144 -18.31 14.67 7.44
CA ALA A 144 -18.59 15.38 8.70
C ALA A 144 -19.99 16.02 8.70
N ALA A 145 -20.38 16.66 7.60
CA ALA A 145 -21.70 17.28 7.44
C ALA A 145 -22.83 16.26 7.18
N SER A 146 -22.50 15.03 6.76
CA SER A 146 -23.47 14.00 6.35
C SER A 146 -23.90 13.07 7.48
N VAL A 147 -23.37 13.23 8.70
CA VAL A 147 -23.74 12.41 9.86
C VAL A 147 -25.14 12.78 10.35
N SER A 148 -26.17 12.31 9.64
CA SER A 148 -27.58 12.55 9.93
C SER A 148 -28.48 11.45 9.38
N LEU A 149 -29.60 11.18 10.06
CA LEU A 149 -30.60 10.19 9.66
C LEU A 149 -31.18 10.41 8.25
N ARG A 150 -31.21 11.67 7.78
CA ARG A 150 -31.74 12.02 6.45
C ARG A 150 -30.72 11.87 5.32
N LEU A 151 -29.43 11.80 5.67
CA LEU A 151 -28.31 11.85 4.72
C LEU A 151 -27.50 10.54 4.69
N LYS A 152 -28.08 9.40 5.10
CA LYS A 152 -27.40 8.09 5.13
C LYS A 152 -26.76 7.73 3.79
N ALA A 153 -27.49 7.96 2.69
CA ALA A 153 -26.99 7.70 1.34
C ALA A 153 -25.76 8.57 1.01
N LEU A 154 -25.78 9.85 1.39
CA LEU A 154 -24.66 10.76 1.21
C LEU A 154 -23.47 10.36 2.09
N PHE A 155 -23.72 9.87 3.31
CA PHE A 155 -22.69 9.33 4.18
C PHE A 155 -21.99 8.13 3.53
N PHE A 156 -22.73 7.10 3.11
CA PHE A 156 -22.13 5.93 2.44
C PHE A 156 -21.42 6.30 1.13
N PHE A 157 -21.97 7.25 0.37
CA PHE A 157 -21.33 7.76 -0.84
C PHE A 157 -20.01 8.48 -0.52
N SER A 158 -19.98 9.35 0.50
CA SER A 158 -18.76 10.01 0.94
C SER A 158 -17.68 9.02 1.39
N ARG A 159 -18.09 7.95 2.09
CA ARG A 159 -17.20 6.85 2.49
C ARG A 159 -16.63 6.11 1.28
N ALA A 160 -17.44 5.90 0.24
CA ALA A 160 -16.97 5.30 -1.00
C ALA A 160 -15.94 6.19 -1.70
N MET A 161 -16.18 7.50 -1.76
CA MET A 161 -15.24 8.44 -2.36
C MET A 161 -13.93 8.58 -1.57
N GLN A 162 -13.98 8.47 -0.23
CA GLN A 162 -12.78 8.39 0.62
C GLN A 162 -11.99 7.11 0.33
N GLY A 163 -12.67 5.97 0.20
CA GLY A 163 -12.05 4.71 -0.19
C GLY A 163 -11.29 4.83 -1.51
N LEU A 164 -11.92 5.46 -2.53
CA LEU A 164 -11.25 5.70 -3.82
C LEU A 164 -9.96 6.52 -3.65
N ALA A 165 -9.99 7.61 -2.88
CA ALA A 165 -8.80 8.42 -2.61
C ALA A 165 -7.70 7.63 -1.91
N ALA A 166 -8.06 6.88 -0.86
CA ALA A 166 -7.13 6.04 -0.11
C ALA A 166 -6.38 5.06 -1.02
N GLY A 167 -7.10 4.39 -1.93
CA GLY A 167 -6.48 3.47 -2.89
C GLY A 167 -5.51 4.16 -3.85
N VAL A 168 -5.89 5.33 -4.40
CA VAL A 168 -5.00 6.12 -5.27
C VAL A 168 -3.75 6.55 -4.52
N LEU A 169 -3.89 7.06 -3.29
CA LEU A 169 -2.77 7.53 -2.49
C LEU A 169 -1.79 6.42 -2.16
N VAL A 170 -2.27 5.23 -1.79
CA VAL A 170 -1.41 4.07 -1.48
C VAL A 170 -0.63 3.64 -2.72
N SER A 171 -1.29 3.46 -3.87
CA SER A 171 -0.62 3.05 -5.12
C SER A 171 0.37 4.10 -5.62
N ALA A 172 -0.03 5.38 -5.60
CA ALA A 172 0.83 6.48 -6.01
C ALA A 172 2.07 6.61 -5.10
N SER A 173 1.90 6.53 -3.78
CA SER A 173 3.00 6.52 -2.82
C SER A 173 3.98 5.37 -3.06
N MET A 174 3.46 4.15 -3.28
CA MET A 174 4.27 2.97 -3.57
C MET A 174 5.07 3.10 -4.87
N SER A 175 4.44 3.57 -5.95
CA SER A 175 5.10 3.76 -7.23
C SER A 175 6.19 4.84 -7.14
N VAL A 176 5.90 5.95 -6.47
CA VAL A 176 6.84 7.06 -6.25
C VAL A 176 8.07 6.63 -5.44
N LEU A 177 7.87 6.00 -4.28
CA LEU A 177 8.97 5.46 -3.48
C LEU A 177 9.76 4.40 -4.26
N GLY A 178 9.07 3.58 -5.07
CA GLY A 178 9.68 2.58 -5.94
C GLY A 178 10.66 3.18 -6.95
N ARG A 179 10.35 4.37 -7.50
CA ARG A 179 11.17 5.09 -8.49
C ARG A 179 12.31 5.88 -7.89
N VAL A 180 12.09 6.53 -6.74
CA VAL A 180 13.11 7.37 -6.10
C VAL A 180 14.24 6.54 -5.47
N TYR A 181 13.93 5.35 -4.94
CA TYR A 181 14.90 4.52 -4.23
C TYR A 181 15.33 3.29 -5.04
N LYS A 182 16.65 3.20 -5.29
CA LYS A 182 17.28 2.01 -5.86
C LYS A 182 17.20 0.81 -4.90
N PRO A 183 17.19 -0.44 -5.41
CA PRO A 183 17.21 -1.63 -4.56
C PRO A 183 18.34 -1.61 -3.51
N GLY A 184 18.02 -1.89 -2.25
CA GLY A 184 18.98 -1.99 -1.14
C GLY A 184 18.40 -1.53 0.21
N ILE A 185 19.26 -1.37 1.21
CA ILE A 185 18.87 -1.15 2.62
C ILE A 185 18.01 0.10 2.81
N ARG A 186 18.31 1.21 2.12
CA ARG A 186 17.54 2.45 2.24
C ARG A 186 16.11 2.30 1.74
N LYS A 187 15.92 1.60 0.61
CA LYS A 187 14.58 1.26 0.10
C LYS A 187 13.82 0.42 1.12
N THR A 188 14.44 -0.63 1.66
CA THR A 188 13.80 -1.45 2.69
C THR A 188 13.39 -0.62 3.91
N ARG A 189 14.25 0.27 4.42
CA ARG A 189 13.90 1.14 5.55
C ARG A 189 12.72 2.06 5.27
N VAL A 190 12.67 2.66 4.08
CA VAL A 190 11.59 3.56 3.68
C VAL A 190 10.26 2.81 3.53
N PHE A 191 10.28 1.64 2.90
CA PHE A 191 9.08 0.79 2.77
C PHE A 191 8.63 0.23 4.12
N SER A 192 9.56 -0.16 5.01
CA SER A 192 9.25 -0.58 6.37
C SER A 192 8.64 0.57 7.18
N LEU A 193 9.14 1.80 7.03
CA LEU A 193 8.57 2.97 7.68
C LEU A 193 7.14 3.21 7.18
N MET A 194 6.93 3.20 5.86
CA MET A 194 5.61 3.37 5.26
C MET A 194 4.62 2.32 5.78
N ALA A 195 5.04 1.05 5.88
CA ALA A 195 4.24 -0.02 6.45
C ALA A 195 3.92 0.19 7.95
N ALA A 196 4.87 0.71 8.73
CA ALA A 196 4.69 1.00 10.16
C ALA A 196 3.66 2.11 10.44
N PHE A 197 3.44 3.04 9.49
CA PHE A 197 2.41 4.07 9.61
C PHE A 197 0.99 3.50 9.56
N SER A 198 0.79 2.33 8.93
CA SER A 198 -0.54 1.69 8.86
C SER A 198 -1.10 1.32 10.25
N PRO A 199 -0.44 0.49 11.07
CA PRO A 199 -0.94 0.17 12.41
C PRO A 199 -0.97 1.41 13.33
N PHE A 200 -0.01 2.33 13.16
CA PHE A 200 0.02 3.57 13.93
C PHE A 200 -1.20 4.47 13.64
N GLY A 201 -1.55 4.64 12.37
CA GLY A 201 -2.73 5.38 11.95
C GLY A 201 -4.03 4.73 12.43
N TYR A 202 -4.12 3.40 12.39
CA TYR A 202 -5.27 2.69 12.93
C TYR A 202 -5.47 2.97 14.43
N TRP A 203 -4.39 2.90 15.22
CA TRP A 203 -4.45 3.18 16.65
C TRP A 203 -4.82 4.65 16.95
N LEU A 204 -4.24 5.60 16.21
CA LEU A 204 -4.62 7.01 16.31
C LEU A 204 -6.09 7.24 15.97
N GLY A 205 -6.59 6.60 14.91
CA GLY A 205 -8.01 6.65 14.54
C GLY A 205 -8.91 6.10 15.63
N CYS A 206 -8.53 4.97 16.25
CA CYS A 206 -9.27 4.40 17.38
C CYS A 206 -9.35 5.37 18.57
N LEU A 207 -8.22 6.00 18.92
CA LEU A 207 -8.16 6.99 20.01
C LEU A 207 -9.00 8.24 19.70
N GLN A 208 -8.85 8.78 18.49
CA GLN A 208 -9.59 9.94 18.02
C GLN A 208 -11.10 9.68 18.04
N ALA A 209 -11.53 8.53 17.52
CA ALA A 209 -12.95 8.18 17.47
C ALA A 209 -13.53 7.85 18.85
N GLY A 210 -12.74 7.26 19.76
CA GLY A 210 -13.14 7.08 21.16
C GLY A 210 -13.33 8.42 21.87
N ALA A 211 -12.35 9.33 21.75
CA ALA A 211 -12.39 10.65 22.38
C ALA A 211 -13.52 11.54 21.85
N LEU A 212 -13.81 11.44 20.55
CA LEU A 212 -14.82 12.25 19.85
C LEU A 212 -16.13 11.50 19.61
N SER A 213 -16.33 10.36 20.27
CA SER A 213 -17.54 9.52 20.13
C SER A 213 -18.83 10.27 20.43
N ALA A 214 -18.80 11.26 21.32
CA ALA A 214 -19.93 12.14 21.63
C ALA A 214 -20.27 13.14 20.51
N HIS A 215 -19.31 13.44 19.61
CA HIS A 215 -19.46 14.40 18.52
C HIS A 215 -19.00 13.77 17.19
N LEU A 216 -19.80 12.85 16.66
CA LEU A 216 -19.50 12.11 15.43
C LEU A 216 -19.04 12.97 14.23
N PRO A 217 -19.63 14.15 13.93
CA PRO A 217 -19.13 15.01 12.86
C PRO A 217 -17.67 15.43 13.04
N TRP A 218 -17.24 15.60 14.29
CA TRP A 218 -15.90 16.09 14.62
C TRP A 218 -14.82 15.03 14.41
N ILE A 219 -15.18 13.73 14.46
CA ILE A 219 -14.30 12.62 14.06
C ILE A 219 -13.81 12.84 12.62
N PHE A 220 -14.71 13.17 11.70
CA PHE A 220 -14.33 13.44 10.30
C PHE A 220 -13.73 14.84 10.14
N GLY A 221 -14.31 15.86 10.80
CA GLY A 221 -13.83 17.25 10.69
C GLY A 221 -12.37 17.45 11.11
N SER A 222 -11.94 16.83 12.21
CA SER A 222 -10.55 16.88 12.68
C SER A 222 -9.57 16.21 11.71
N THR A 223 -9.95 15.08 11.10
CA THR A 223 -9.15 14.45 10.03
C THR A 223 -9.13 15.29 8.75
N ALA A 224 -10.19 16.02 8.42
CA ALA A 224 -10.19 16.93 7.27
C ALA A 224 -9.16 18.07 7.46
N ILE A 225 -9.02 18.57 8.69
CA ILE A 225 -8.00 19.55 9.05
C ILE A 225 -6.60 18.94 8.88
N LEU A 226 -6.37 17.75 9.42
CA LEU A 226 -5.10 17.02 9.26
C LEU A 226 -4.76 16.84 7.77
N LEU A 227 -5.72 16.36 6.97
CA LEU A 227 -5.58 16.18 5.53
C LEU A 227 -5.27 17.48 4.78
N SER A 228 -5.82 18.61 5.20
CA SER A 228 -5.51 19.92 4.62
C SER A 228 -4.02 20.29 4.82
N PHE A 229 -3.47 20.03 6.01
CA PHE A 229 -2.04 20.21 6.27
C PHE A 229 -1.17 19.24 5.45
N LEU A 230 -1.59 17.98 5.34
CA LEU A 230 -0.90 16.99 4.49
C LEU A 230 -0.93 17.36 3.01
N SER A 231 -2.05 17.86 2.51
CA SER A 231 -2.17 18.34 1.12
C SER A 231 -1.23 19.52 0.85
N LEU A 232 -1.12 20.45 1.80
CA LEU A 232 -0.19 21.57 1.68
C LEU A 232 1.27 21.09 1.72
N SER A 233 1.59 20.17 2.64
CA SER A 233 2.92 19.53 2.70
C SER A 233 3.25 18.80 1.39
N ALA A 234 2.30 18.05 0.84
CA ALA A 234 2.45 17.35 -0.43
C ALA A 234 2.73 18.32 -1.60
N TYR A 235 2.01 19.44 -1.66
CA TYR A 235 2.21 20.44 -2.69
C TYR A 235 3.62 21.07 -2.63
N LEU A 236 4.09 21.39 -1.41
CA LEU A 236 5.38 22.04 -1.17
C LEU A 236 6.57 21.09 -1.31
N THR A 237 6.44 19.84 -0.90
CA THR A 237 7.59 18.92 -0.79
C THR A 237 7.75 18.00 -1.98
N ILE A 238 6.67 17.61 -2.66
CA ILE A 238 6.80 16.64 -3.76
C ILE A 238 7.49 17.34 -4.95
N PRO A 239 8.69 16.90 -5.39
CA PRO A 239 9.32 17.43 -6.58
C PRO A 239 8.47 17.10 -7.82
N ALA A 240 8.53 17.95 -8.84
CA ALA A 240 7.87 17.65 -10.11
C ALA A 240 8.63 16.55 -10.85
N LEU A 241 8.43 15.29 -10.44
CA LEU A 241 8.98 14.12 -11.10
C LEU A 241 8.26 13.87 -12.43
N ALA A 242 9.02 13.49 -13.45
CA ALA A 242 8.47 13.05 -14.73
C ALA A 242 7.70 11.71 -14.58
N PRO A 243 6.73 11.41 -15.48
CA PRO A 243 6.10 10.09 -15.58
C PRO A 243 7.15 8.97 -15.73
N ALA A 244 6.81 7.73 -15.36
CA ALA A 244 7.75 6.62 -15.50
C ALA A 244 8.17 6.51 -16.98
N LYS A 245 9.49 6.57 -17.24
CA LYS A 245 10.02 6.13 -18.52
C LYS A 245 10.01 4.61 -18.52
N ASP A 246 9.17 4.01 -19.35
CA ASP A 246 9.31 2.60 -19.70
C ASP A 246 10.67 2.42 -20.38
N SER A 247 11.43 1.42 -19.93
CA SER A 247 12.80 1.14 -20.36
C SER A 247 12.94 0.65 -21.81
N SER A 248 11.91 0.81 -22.65
CA SER A 248 11.91 0.26 -24.01
C SER A 248 11.36 1.16 -25.11
N ASP A 249 10.85 2.37 -24.84
CA ASP A 249 10.42 3.26 -25.94
C ASP A 249 10.66 4.74 -25.67
N SER A 250 11.02 5.45 -26.74
CA SER A 250 11.34 6.88 -26.75
C SER A 250 10.10 7.78 -26.71
N GLU A 251 8.91 7.21 -26.57
CA GLU A 251 7.63 7.92 -26.39
C GLU A 251 7.08 7.71 -24.98
N ALA A 252 6.63 8.80 -24.37
CA ALA A 252 6.01 8.77 -23.05
C ALA A 252 4.76 7.85 -23.08
N PRO A 253 4.62 6.91 -22.12
CA PRO A 253 3.49 6.00 -22.11
C PRO A 253 2.16 6.77 -22.02
N SER A 254 1.26 6.50 -22.96
CA SER A 254 0.00 7.22 -23.11
C SER A 254 -1.12 6.53 -22.33
N ILE A 255 -2.01 7.32 -21.72
CA ILE A 255 -3.31 6.88 -21.16
C ILE A 255 -4.11 6.01 -22.15
N ARG A 256 -3.88 6.17 -23.46
CA ARG A 256 -4.54 5.38 -24.51
C ARG A 256 -4.23 3.88 -24.46
N GLN A 257 -3.18 3.45 -23.79
CA GLN A 257 -2.83 2.04 -23.63
C GLN A 257 -3.39 1.41 -22.33
N PHE A 258 -4.21 2.15 -21.57
CA PHE A 258 -4.81 1.65 -20.34
C PHE A 258 -5.89 0.59 -20.62
N ASP A 259 -5.84 -0.52 -19.90
CA ASP A 259 -6.82 -1.61 -20.03
C ASP A 259 -8.13 -1.26 -19.32
N TYR A 260 -8.99 -0.49 -19.99
CA TYR A 260 -10.31 -0.12 -19.49
C TYR A 260 -11.25 -1.33 -19.35
N VAL A 261 -11.12 -2.32 -20.23
CA VAL A 261 -12.00 -3.50 -20.25
C VAL A 261 -11.64 -4.41 -19.08
N GLY A 262 -10.35 -4.70 -18.90
CA GLY A 262 -9.85 -5.46 -17.78
C GLY A 262 -10.15 -4.78 -16.44
N ALA A 263 -9.92 -3.46 -16.35
CA ALA A 263 -10.24 -2.69 -15.15
C ALA A 263 -11.74 -2.75 -14.79
N GLY A 264 -12.63 -2.64 -15.79
CA GLY A 264 -14.07 -2.79 -15.60
C GLY A 264 -14.46 -4.18 -15.11
N LEU A 265 -13.89 -5.22 -15.73
CA LEU A 265 -14.25 -6.61 -15.43
C LEU A 265 -13.73 -7.05 -14.05
N ALA A 266 -12.48 -6.67 -13.73
CA ALA A 266 -11.89 -6.89 -12.41
C ALA A 266 -12.66 -6.14 -11.33
N SER A 267 -13.07 -4.88 -11.59
CA SER A 267 -13.76 -4.08 -10.60
C SER A 267 -15.18 -4.56 -10.33
N ILE A 268 -15.96 -4.87 -11.37
CA ILE A 268 -17.31 -5.40 -11.20
C ILE A 268 -17.26 -6.80 -10.55
N GLY A 269 -16.35 -7.67 -11.01
CA GLY A 269 -16.19 -9.01 -10.45
C GLY A 269 -15.86 -8.99 -8.96
N THR A 270 -14.88 -8.18 -8.57
CA THR A 270 -14.46 -8.03 -7.17
C THR A 270 -15.57 -7.41 -6.32
N THR A 271 -16.28 -6.40 -6.84
CA THR A 271 -17.41 -5.77 -6.15
C THR A 271 -18.53 -6.77 -5.87
N LEU A 272 -18.89 -7.60 -6.85
CA LEU A 272 -19.95 -8.60 -6.71
C LEU A 272 -19.60 -9.67 -5.68
N ILE A 273 -18.36 -10.15 -5.67
CA ILE A 273 -17.89 -11.13 -4.68
C ILE A 273 -17.96 -10.52 -3.28
N ILE A 274 -17.38 -9.34 -3.07
CA ILE A 274 -17.35 -8.73 -1.74
C ILE A 274 -18.77 -8.32 -1.31
N PHE A 275 -19.63 -7.85 -2.22
CA PHE A 275 -21.04 -7.60 -1.93
C PHE A 275 -21.74 -8.87 -1.45
N GLY A 276 -21.59 -9.97 -2.19
CA GLY A 276 -22.21 -11.25 -1.83
C GLY A 276 -21.71 -11.81 -0.50
N LEU A 277 -20.41 -11.68 -0.21
CA LEU A 277 -19.84 -12.08 1.09
C LEU A 277 -20.30 -11.17 2.24
N THR A 278 -20.39 -9.86 2.00
CA THR A 278 -20.80 -8.86 3.00
C THR A 278 -22.29 -8.99 3.34
N GLN A 279 -23.13 -9.28 2.34
CA GLN A 279 -24.57 -9.52 2.51
C GLN A 279 -24.90 -10.97 2.87
N GLY A 280 -23.94 -11.89 2.83
CA GLY A 280 -24.14 -13.31 3.12
C GLY A 280 -24.75 -13.53 4.50
N THR A 281 -24.06 -13.10 5.56
CA THR A 281 -24.53 -13.27 6.95
C THR A 281 -25.84 -12.53 7.22
N PRO A 282 -26.00 -11.23 6.87
CA PRO A 282 -27.23 -10.52 7.23
C PRO A 282 -28.46 -10.91 6.40
N ALA A 283 -28.27 -11.56 5.25
CA ALA A 283 -29.35 -12.06 4.40
C ALA A 283 -29.55 -13.57 4.52
N ASP A 284 -29.02 -14.20 5.58
CA ASP A 284 -29.09 -15.64 5.85
C ASP A 284 -28.72 -16.51 4.64
N TRP A 285 -27.72 -16.06 3.86
CA TRP A 285 -27.27 -16.71 2.64
C TRP A 285 -28.40 -16.98 1.62
N SER A 286 -29.27 -16.00 1.42
CA SER A 286 -30.30 -16.06 0.38
C SER A 286 -29.72 -16.32 -1.05
N PRO A 287 -30.53 -16.83 -1.99
CA PRO A 287 -30.05 -17.20 -3.33
C PRO A 287 -29.33 -16.07 -4.10
N TYR A 288 -29.69 -14.80 -3.85
CA TYR A 288 -29.05 -13.69 -4.54
C TYR A 288 -27.59 -13.49 -4.11
N THR A 289 -27.22 -13.79 -2.86
CA THR A 289 -25.83 -13.64 -2.39
C THR A 289 -24.92 -14.66 -3.07
N TYR A 290 -25.38 -15.90 -3.19
CA TYR A 290 -24.69 -16.94 -3.98
C TYR A 290 -24.57 -16.55 -5.45
N SER A 291 -25.65 -16.04 -6.05
CA SER A 291 -25.62 -15.62 -7.46
C SER A 291 -24.60 -14.49 -7.69
N ALA A 292 -24.49 -13.52 -6.77
CA ALA A 292 -23.53 -12.43 -6.86
C ALA A 292 -22.08 -12.96 -6.78
N ILE A 293 -21.80 -13.89 -5.87
CA ILE A 293 -20.46 -14.51 -5.75
C ILE A 293 -20.11 -15.28 -7.02
N ILE A 294 -21.04 -16.10 -7.52
CA ILE A 294 -20.82 -16.92 -8.72
C ILE A 294 -20.60 -16.05 -9.95
N VAL A 295 -21.44 -15.03 -10.17
CA VAL A 295 -21.28 -14.10 -11.30
C VAL A 295 -19.97 -13.33 -11.18
N GLY A 296 -19.62 -12.87 -9.98
CA GLY A 296 -18.35 -12.18 -9.74
C GLY A 296 -17.13 -13.07 -10.01
N PHE A 297 -17.19 -14.35 -9.63
CA PHE A 297 -16.16 -15.33 -9.96
C PHE A 297 -16.00 -15.51 -11.47
N PHE A 298 -17.10 -15.67 -12.22
CA PHE A 298 -17.04 -15.76 -13.67
C PHE A 298 -16.49 -14.49 -14.34
N MET A 299 -16.80 -13.31 -13.79
CA MET A 299 -16.21 -12.06 -14.28
C MET A 299 -14.70 -11.99 -14.03
N LEU A 300 -14.21 -12.45 -12.87
CA LEU A 300 -12.76 -12.53 -12.62
C LEU A 300 -12.06 -13.56 -13.52
N VAL A 301 -12.71 -14.69 -13.81
CA VAL A 301 -12.21 -15.67 -14.78
C VAL A 301 -12.15 -15.05 -16.18
N ALA A 302 -13.21 -14.35 -16.59
CA ALA A 302 -13.22 -13.62 -17.86
C ALA A 302 -12.14 -12.53 -17.91
N PHE A 303 -11.87 -11.85 -16.80
CA PHE A 303 -10.76 -10.88 -16.66
C PHE A 303 -9.41 -11.54 -16.95
N TYR A 304 -9.13 -12.69 -16.34
CA TYR A 304 -7.91 -13.45 -16.61
C TYR A 304 -7.74 -13.79 -18.10
N PHE A 305 -8.83 -14.15 -18.78
CA PHE A 305 -8.76 -14.42 -20.22
C PHE A 305 -8.56 -13.14 -21.03
N VAL A 306 -9.26 -12.05 -20.73
CA VAL A 306 -9.13 -10.77 -21.45
C VAL A 306 -7.74 -10.18 -21.28
N GLU A 307 -7.16 -10.26 -20.08
CA GLU A 307 -5.84 -9.71 -19.78
C GLU A 307 -4.72 -10.34 -20.62
N ASN A 308 -4.88 -11.61 -21.04
CA ASN A 308 -3.96 -12.27 -21.96
C ASN A 308 -3.99 -11.72 -23.40
N TRP A 309 -4.99 -10.92 -23.75
CA TRP A 309 -5.18 -10.36 -25.10
C TRP A 309 -4.83 -8.87 -25.19
N VAL A 310 -4.61 -8.20 -24.06
CA VAL A 310 -4.35 -6.76 -24.00
C VAL A 310 -2.84 -6.47 -24.07
N ALA A 311 -2.48 -5.42 -24.83
CA ALA A 311 -1.08 -5.05 -25.07
C ALA A 311 -0.30 -4.65 -23.80
N ARG A 312 -0.98 -4.14 -22.77
CA ARG A 312 -0.39 -3.78 -21.47
C ARG A 312 -1.31 -4.27 -20.34
N PRO A 313 -1.11 -5.51 -19.82
CA PRO A 313 -1.93 -6.06 -18.75
C PRO A 313 -1.78 -5.24 -17.46
N LEU A 314 -2.83 -5.19 -16.64
CA LEU A 314 -2.82 -4.51 -15.33
C LEU A 314 -1.87 -5.24 -14.37
N ILE A 315 -1.85 -6.57 -14.44
CA ILE A 315 -0.96 -7.46 -13.70
C ILE A 315 0.04 -8.07 -14.69
N PRO A 316 1.34 -7.70 -14.61
CA PRO A 316 2.35 -8.30 -15.47
C PRO A 316 2.37 -9.83 -15.31
N ASN A 317 2.17 -10.55 -16.41
CA ASN A 317 2.16 -12.02 -16.43
C ASN A 317 3.45 -12.65 -15.89
N LEU A 318 4.53 -11.87 -15.80
CA LEU A 318 5.80 -12.28 -15.19
C LEU A 318 5.70 -12.53 -13.68
N LEU A 319 4.78 -11.86 -12.97
CA LEU A 319 4.56 -12.08 -11.54
C LEU A 319 4.07 -13.50 -11.25
N TRP A 320 3.15 -14.01 -12.08
CA TRP A 320 2.63 -15.38 -11.97
C TRP A 320 3.69 -16.45 -12.20
N LYS A 321 4.75 -16.13 -12.96
CA LYS A 321 5.89 -17.03 -13.20
C LYS A 321 6.97 -16.98 -12.12
N THR A 322 6.86 -16.05 -11.17
CA THR A 322 7.87 -15.88 -10.12
C THR A 322 7.68 -16.96 -9.04
N PRO A 323 8.71 -17.76 -8.72
CA PRO A 323 8.61 -18.81 -7.72
C PRO A 323 8.28 -18.21 -6.35
N GLY A 324 7.20 -18.68 -5.71
CA GLY A 324 6.75 -18.22 -4.39
C GLY A 324 5.65 -17.16 -4.39
N PHE A 325 5.20 -16.65 -5.55
CA PHE A 325 4.10 -15.67 -5.60
C PHE A 325 2.77 -16.22 -5.06
N GLY A 326 2.41 -17.46 -5.41
CA GLY A 326 1.19 -18.12 -4.92
C GLY A 326 1.14 -18.27 -3.39
N PRO A 327 2.16 -18.88 -2.75
CA PRO A 327 2.26 -18.94 -1.29
C PRO A 327 2.23 -17.56 -0.62
N LEU A 328 2.84 -16.54 -1.25
CA LEU A 328 2.82 -15.17 -0.74
C LEU A 328 1.41 -14.56 -0.75
N LEU A 329 0.64 -14.76 -1.82
CA LEU A 329 -0.76 -14.33 -1.89
C LEU A 329 -1.62 -15.02 -0.83
N ILE A 330 -1.45 -16.33 -0.65
CA ILE A 330 -2.18 -17.10 0.37
C ILE A 330 -1.80 -16.60 1.77
N SER A 331 -0.51 -16.43 2.03
CA SER A 331 -0.03 -15.89 3.31
C SER A 331 -0.57 -14.48 3.58
N TYR A 332 -0.66 -13.63 2.56
CA TYR A 332 -1.20 -12.28 2.70
C TYR A 332 -2.71 -12.30 2.97
N PHE A 333 -3.46 -13.11 2.23
CA PHE A 333 -4.90 -13.31 2.43
C PHE A 333 -5.22 -13.84 3.83
N LEU A 334 -4.54 -14.91 4.25
CA LEU A 334 -4.71 -15.49 5.58
C LEU A 334 -4.24 -14.55 6.68
N GLY A 335 -3.11 -13.86 6.47
CA GLY A 335 -2.54 -12.93 7.45
C GLY A 335 -3.45 -11.74 7.73
N LEU A 336 -4.02 -11.13 6.68
CA LEU A 336 -5.00 -10.04 6.84
C LEU A 336 -6.30 -10.52 7.48
N GLY A 337 -6.79 -11.70 7.09
CA GLY A 337 -7.98 -12.31 7.69
C GLY A 337 -7.81 -12.48 9.19
N ALA A 338 -6.73 -13.14 9.61
CA ALA A 338 -6.42 -13.36 11.03
C ALA A 338 -6.25 -12.07 11.82
N TYR A 339 -5.62 -11.03 11.23
CA TYR A 339 -5.49 -9.73 11.87
C TYR A 339 -6.85 -9.06 12.13
N SER A 340 -7.75 -9.09 11.15
CA SER A 340 -9.07 -8.46 11.27
C SER A 340 -9.95 -9.12 12.35
N GLU A 341 -9.88 -10.44 12.46
CA GLU A 341 -10.67 -11.24 13.40
C GLU A 341 -10.18 -11.03 14.85
N TYR A 342 -8.87 -10.95 15.06
CA TYR A 342 -8.27 -10.67 16.37
C TYR A 342 -8.72 -9.33 16.95
N PHE A 343 -8.76 -8.27 16.13
CA PHE A 343 -9.23 -6.95 16.57
C PHE A 343 -10.73 -6.92 16.89
N SER A 344 -11.54 -7.63 16.09
CA SER A 344 -12.97 -7.73 16.34
C SER A 344 -13.26 -8.49 17.65
N SER A 345 -12.51 -9.57 17.90
CA SER A 345 -12.62 -10.37 19.13
C SER A 345 -12.24 -9.58 20.39
N ILE A 346 -11.19 -8.76 20.35
CA ILE A 346 -10.82 -7.88 21.49
C ILE A 346 -11.91 -6.84 21.77
N GLY A 347 -12.56 -6.31 20.73
CA GLY A 347 -13.68 -5.38 20.88
C GLY A 347 -14.89 -6.02 21.56
N ILE A 348 -15.17 -7.29 21.27
CA ILE A 348 -16.27 -8.07 21.87
C ILE A 348 -15.98 -8.44 23.32
N ILE A 349 -14.72 -8.72 23.69
CA ILE A 349 -14.35 -9.11 25.07
C ILE A 349 -14.48 -7.94 26.08
N ARG A 350 -14.69 -6.70 25.62
CA ARG A 350 -14.82 -5.50 26.47
C ARG A 350 -16.23 -4.88 26.54
N LEU A 351 -17.25 -5.54 25.99
CA LEU A 351 -18.66 -5.14 26.11
C LEU A 351 -19.46 -6.18 26.90
#